data_AF-U3TCN8-F1
#
_entry.id   AF-U3TCN8-F1
#
_cell.length_a   1.000
_cell.length_b   1.000
_cell.length_c   1.000
_cell.angle_alpha   90.00
_cell.angle_beta   90.00
_cell.angle_gamma   90.00
#
_symmetry.space_group_name_H-M   'P 1'
#
loop_
_entity.id
_entity.type
_entity.pdbx_description
1 polymer ?
#
loop_
_entity_poly.entity_id
_entity_poly.type
_entity_poly.pdbx_seq_one_letter_code
_entity_poly.pdbx_strand_id
1 'polypeptide(L)'
;MASRRVLNKYKMLVESLGLKQLDVYRVLREGKPVDVIRVQDPASGKIALVDLGATRESLTLGEFAEKLLAALGESGITVSERLLLRLRSKLQQTG
;
A
#
# COMPACT_ATOMS: atom_id res chain seq x y z
N MET A 1 15.75 -10.69 -5.83
CA MET A 1 14.39 -10.59 -6.42
C MET A 1 13.36 -10.82 -5.33
N ALA A 2 12.39 -9.92 -5.15
CA ALA A 2 11.32 -10.12 -4.16
C ALA A 2 10.53 -11.39 -4.50
N SER A 3 10.22 -12.23 -3.50
CA SER A 3 9.46 -13.44 -3.74
C SER A 3 8.02 -13.12 -4.17
N ARG A 4 7.43 -13.94 -5.05
CA ARG A 4 6.02 -13.80 -5.48
C ARG A 4 5.05 -13.73 -4.30
N ARG A 5 5.40 -14.37 -3.18
CA ARG A 5 4.64 -14.36 -1.92
C ARG A 5 4.59 -12.97 -1.26
N VAL A 6 5.71 -12.25 -1.25
CA VAL A 6 5.82 -10.88 -0.71
C VAL A 6 4.99 -9.92 -1.55
N LEU A 7 5.08 -10.02 -2.89
CA LEU A 7 4.32 -9.17 -3.82
C LEU A 7 2.80 -9.35 -3.67
N ASN A 8 2.35 -10.60 -3.50
CA ASN A 8 0.93 -10.90 -3.29
C ASN A 8 0.43 -10.35 -1.95
N LYS A 9 1.26 -10.34 -0.89
CA LYS A 9 0.86 -9.87 0.45
C LYS A 9 0.47 -8.39 0.45
N TYR A 10 1.23 -7.53 -0.23
CA TYR A 10 0.92 -6.10 -0.32
C TYR A 10 -0.28 -5.82 -1.21
N LYS A 11 -0.39 -6.52 -2.35
CA LYS A 11 -1.57 -6.41 -3.21
C LYS A 11 -2.85 -6.79 -2.47
N MET A 12 -2.83 -7.88 -1.71
CA MET A 12 -3.97 -8.30 -0.88
C MET A 12 -4.33 -7.27 0.20
N LEU A 13 -3.35 -6.54 0.74
CA LEU A 13 -3.62 -5.48 1.71
C LEU A 13 -4.34 -4.31 1.05
N VAL A 14 -3.87 -3.86 -0.11
CA VAL A 14 -4.55 -2.84 -0.93
C VAL A 14 -5.99 -3.24 -1.23
N GLU A 15 -6.20 -4.45 -1.74
CA GLU A 15 -7.53 -4.96 -2.09
C GLU A 15 -8.45 -5.12 -0.88
N SER A 16 -7.88 -5.43 0.31
CA SER A 16 -8.66 -5.51 1.55
C SER A 16 -9.23 -4.17 2.01
N LEU A 17 -8.71 -3.05 1.49
CA LEU A 17 -9.24 -1.70 1.72
C LEU A 17 -10.24 -1.27 0.64
N GLY A 18 -10.64 -2.18 -0.26
CA GLY A 18 -11.54 -1.89 -1.36
C GLY A 18 -10.87 -1.13 -2.52
N LEU A 19 -9.55 -1.05 -2.52
CA LEU A 19 -8.76 -0.34 -3.52
C LEU A 19 -8.21 -1.29 -4.59
N LYS A 20 -7.88 -0.75 -5.76
CA LYS A 20 -7.24 -1.49 -6.83
C LYS A 20 -5.79 -1.05 -6.99
N GLN A 21 -4.84 -1.98 -6.88
CA GLN A 21 -3.46 -1.72 -7.29
C GLN A 21 -3.40 -1.72 -8.83
N LEU A 22 -3.02 -0.59 -9.42
CA LEU A 22 -2.90 -0.44 -10.88
C LEU A 22 -1.55 -0.95 -11.36
N ASP A 23 -0.47 -0.34 -10.87
CA ASP A 23 0.89 -0.67 -11.21
C ASP A 23 1.82 -0.43 -10.02
N VAL A 24 3.02 -0.98 -10.14
CA VAL A 24 4.11 -0.72 -9.21
C VAL A 24 5.38 -0.58 -10.01
N TYR A 25 6.10 0.50 -9.78
CA TYR A 25 7.37 0.77 -10.45
C TYR A 25 8.43 1.15 -9.42
N ARG A 26 9.68 0.83 -9.76
CA ARG A 26 10.84 1.11 -8.93
C ARG A 26 11.63 2.25 -9.55
N VAL A 27 11.91 3.27 -8.76
CA VAL A 27 12.72 4.43 -9.14
C VAL A 27 13.97 4.49 -8.30
N LEU A 28 15.02 5.14 -8.82
CA LEU A 28 16.18 5.51 -8.03
C LEU A 28 15.97 6.93 -7.50
N ARG A 29 15.95 7.07 -6.18
CA ARG A 29 15.93 8.36 -5.49
C ARG A 29 17.19 8.47 -4.65
N GLU A 30 17.99 9.49 -4.92
CA GLU A 30 19.25 9.73 -4.20
C GLU A 30 20.17 8.49 -4.15
N GLY A 31 20.23 7.76 -5.27
CA GLY A 31 21.02 6.54 -5.40
C GLY A 31 20.43 5.30 -4.70
N LYS A 32 19.26 5.39 -4.08
CA LYS A 32 18.57 4.27 -3.41
C LYS A 32 17.32 3.83 -4.19
N PRO A 33 17.04 2.52 -4.30
CA PRO A 33 15.82 2.02 -4.91
C PRO A 33 14.60 2.27 -4.02
N VAL A 34 13.55 2.83 -4.61
CA VAL A 34 12.26 3.11 -3.95
C VAL A 34 11.13 2.58 -4.82
N ASP A 35 10.15 1.92 -4.21
CA ASP A 35 8.93 1.49 -4.90
C ASP A 35 7.83 2.56 -4.77
N VAL A 36 7.19 2.87 -5.89
CA VAL A 36 5.97 3.71 -5.94
C VAL A 36 4.82 2.87 -6.48
N ILE A 37 3.67 2.97 -5.81
CA ILE A 37 2.48 2.18 -6.12
C ILE A 37 1.36 3.11 -6.56
N ARG A 38 0.75 2.82 -7.71
CA ARG A 38 -0.50 3.47 -8.10
C ARG A 38 -1.66 2.66 -7.57
N VAL A 39 -2.47 3.31 -6.76
CA VAL A 39 -3.71 2.75 -6.22
C VAL A 39 -4.88 3.56 -6.70
N GLN A 40 -5.96 2.89 -7.07
CA GLN A 40 -7.21 3.52 -7.47
C GLN A 40 -8.29 3.18 -6.45
N ASP A 41 -9.08 4.18 -6.08
CA ASP A 41 -10.40 3.97 -5.48
C ASP A 41 -11.42 3.72 -6.60
N PRO A 42 -11.98 2.51 -6.74
CA PRO A 42 -12.95 2.22 -7.79
C PRO A 42 -14.25 3.01 -7.66
N ALA A 43 -14.60 3.49 -6.46
CA ALA A 43 -15.86 4.20 -6.22
C ALA A 43 -15.80 5.64 -6.75
N SER A 44 -14.68 6.34 -6.52
CA SER A 44 -14.50 7.73 -6.97
C SER A 44 -13.67 7.86 -8.25
N GLY A 45 -12.97 6.81 -8.66
CA GLY A 45 -12.01 6.83 -9.77
C GLY A 45 -10.67 7.52 -9.43
N LYS A 46 -10.53 8.10 -8.23
CA LYS A 46 -9.31 8.79 -7.78
C LYS A 46 -8.12 7.84 -7.73
N ILE A 47 -6.94 8.38 -8.03
CA ILE A 47 -5.68 7.65 -8.00
C ILE A 47 -4.76 8.28 -6.95
N ALA A 48 -4.22 7.45 -6.07
CA ALA A 48 -3.16 7.82 -5.14
C ALA A 48 -1.82 7.26 -5.61
N LEU A 49 -0.76 8.06 -5.47
CA LEU A 49 0.63 7.63 -5.59
C LEU A 49 1.18 7.36 -4.20
N VAL A 50 1.40 6.08 -3.90
CA VAL A 50 1.97 5.67 -2.62
C VAL A 50 3.47 5.51 -2.81
N ASP A 51 4.20 6.51 -2.33
CA ASP A 51 5.64 6.46 -2.24
C ASP A 51 6.06 5.71 -0.98
N LEU A 52 6.75 4.59 -1.17
CA LEU A 52 7.16 3.78 -0.04
C LEU A 52 8.43 4.28 0.63
N GLY A 53 9.20 5.18 0.00
CA GLY A 53 10.52 5.63 0.48
C GLY A 53 11.58 4.54 0.59
N ALA A 54 11.23 3.30 0.26
CA ALA A 54 12.07 2.11 0.28
C ALA A 54 11.50 1.07 -0.70
N THR A 55 12.17 -0.06 -0.85
CA THR A 55 11.62 -1.20 -1.59
C THR A 55 10.53 -1.91 -0.79
N ARG A 56 9.53 -2.49 -1.45
CA ARG A 56 8.48 -3.25 -0.74
C ARG A 56 9.05 -4.38 0.09
N GLU A 57 10.03 -5.11 -0.45
CA GLU A 57 10.66 -6.24 0.23
C GLU A 57 11.40 -5.88 1.52
N SER A 58 11.73 -4.60 1.73
CA SER A 58 12.37 -4.12 2.96
C SER A 58 11.37 -3.60 4.00
N LEU A 59 10.07 -3.56 3.69
CA LEU A 59 9.04 -3.09 4.62
C LEU A 59 8.29 -4.23 5.26
N THR A 60 7.98 -4.09 6.54
CA THR A 60 6.96 -4.88 7.23
C THR A 60 5.56 -4.58 6.66
N LEU A 61 4.59 -5.43 7.01
CA LEU A 61 3.20 -5.18 6.60
C LEU A 61 2.62 -3.92 7.27
N GLY A 62 3.05 -3.62 8.50
CA GLY A 62 2.64 -2.43 9.24
C GLY A 62 3.15 -1.14 8.58
N GLU A 63 4.46 -1.06 8.33
CA GLU A 63 5.07 0.11 7.66
C GLU A 63 4.46 0.37 6.28
N PHE A 64 4.18 -0.70 5.53
CA PHE A 64 3.48 -0.59 4.26
C PHE A 64 2.07 -0.01 4.42
N ALA A 65 1.31 -0.50 5.41
CA ALA A 65 -0.05 -0.04 5.67
C ALA A 65 -0.08 1.43 6.10
N GLU A 66 0.85 1.87 6.93
CA GLU A 66 0.98 3.26 7.37
C GLU A 66 1.24 4.19 6.17
N LYS A 67 2.20 3.84 5.32
CA LYS A 67 2.53 4.61 4.10
C LYS A 67 1.35 4.67 3.12
N LEU A 68 0.65 3.54 2.95
CA LEU A 68 -0.57 3.49 2.13
C LEU A 68 -1.63 4.44 2.68
N LEU A 69 -1.96 4.36 3.97
CA LEU A 69 -3.01 5.19 4.57
C LEU A 69 -2.67 6.69 4.53
N ALA A 70 -1.40 7.05 4.75
CA ALA A 70 -0.93 8.44 4.63
C ALA A 70 -1.17 8.99 3.21
N ALA A 71 -0.71 8.28 2.18
CA ALA A 71 -0.88 8.69 0.79
C ALA A 71 -2.35 8.76 0.34
N LEU A 72 -3.21 7.88 0.85
CA LEU A 72 -4.66 7.94 0.59
C LEU A 72 -5.28 9.19 1.19
N GLY A 73 -4.91 9.55 2.43
CA GLY A 73 -5.35 10.78 3.08
C GLY A 73 -4.94 12.03 2.30
N GLU A 74 -3.68 12.12 1.88
CA GLU A 74 -3.16 13.21 1.04
C GLU A 74 -3.88 13.29 -0.32
N SER A 75 -4.30 12.15 -0.87
CA SER A 75 -5.03 12.06 -2.14
C SER A 75 -6.55 12.26 -1.99
N GLY A 76 -7.04 12.49 -0.77
CA GLY A 76 -8.47 12.64 -0.48
C GLY A 76 -9.30 11.38 -0.79
N ILE A 77 -8.70 10.21 -0.63
CA ILE A 77 -9.37 8.90 -0.69
C ILE A 77 -9.67 8.46 0.74
N THR A 78 -10.96 8.29 1.04
CA THR A 78 -11.41 7.85 2.36
C THR A 78 -11.68 6.34 2.34
N VAL A 79 -11.08 5.61 3.27
CA VAL A 79 -11.36 4.19 3.49
C VAL A 79 -12.43 4.05 4.58
N SER A 80 -13.42 3.19 4.35
CA SER A 80 -14.47 2.97 5.36
C SER A 80 -13.90 2.43 6.68
N GLU A 81 -14.47 2.89 7.79
CA GLU A 81 -14.00 2.53 9.13
C GLU A 81 -14.06 1.02 9.40
N ARG A 82 -15.05 0.33 8.85
CA ARG A 82 -15.15 -1.13 8.89
C ARG A 82 -13.92 -1.83 8.31
N LEU A 83 -13.39 -1.33 7.19
CA LEU A 83 -12.21 -1.90 6.55
C LEU A 83 -10.94 -1.55 7.33
N LEU A 84 -10.85 -0.35 7.89
CA LEU A 84 -9.75 0.06 8.76
C LEU A 84 -9.67 -0.79 10.03
N LEU A 85 -10.80 -1.09 10.67
CA LEU A 85 -10.84 -1.99 11.83
C LEU A 85 -10.33 -3.40 11.48
N ARG A 86 -10.79 -3.95 10.35
CA ARG A 86 -10.31 -5.25 9.86
C ARG A 86 -8.81 -5.26 9.58
N LEU A 87 -8.29 -4.19 8.98
CA LEU A 87 -6.86 -4.04 8.74
C LEU A 87 -6.08 -4.07 10.06
N ARG A 88 -6.50 -3.29 11.05
CA ARG A 88 -5.84 -3.23 12.37
C ARG A 88 -5.83 -4.59 13.07
N SER A 89 -6.96 -5.30 13.09
CA SER A 89 -7.03 -6.65 13.66
C SER A 89 -6.08 -7.63 12.96
N LYS A 90 -5.95 -7.52 11.63
CA LYS A 90 -5.05 -8.37 10.84
C LYS A 90 -3.57 -8.07 11.12
N LEU A 91 -3.21 -6.79 11.27
CA LEU A 91 -1.85 -6.39 11.62
C LEU A 91 -1.45 -6.88 13.01
N GLN A 92 -2.36 -6.85 13.99
CA GLN A 92 -2.12 -7.36 15.35
C GLN A 92 -1.91 -8.89 15.42
N GLN A 93 -2.46 -9.66 14.48
CA GLN A 93 -2.27 -11.11 14.42
C GLN A 93 -0.99 -11.54 13.68
N THR A 94 -0.26 -10.59 13.07
CA THR A 94 0.93 -10.88 12.25
C THR A 94 2.23 -10.28 12.81
N GLY A 95 2.16 -9.61 13.97
CA GLY A 95 3.32 -9.29 14.81
C GLY A 95 3.50 -10.35 15.88
#